data_AF-A0A137Q6L6-F1
#
_entry.id   AF-A0A137Q6L6-F1
#
_cell.length_a   1.000
_cell.length_b   1.000
_cell.length_c   1.000
_cell.angle_alpha   90.00
_cell.angle_beta   90.00
_cell.angle_gamma   90.00
#
_symmetry.space_group_name_H-M   'P 1'
#
loop_
_entity.id
_entity.type
_entity.pdbx_description
1 polymer ?
#
loop_
_entity_poly.entity_id
_entity_poly.type
_entity_poly.pdbx_seq_one_letter_code
_entity_poly.pdbx_strand_id
1 'polypeptide(L)'
;VPHQDCNNLAFSWCVVVALGDFNPEEGGHFVLYDLGIVVEFPPGTCFLILSVCLWHSNIPIWKNDTRASIMFYAAGNLFRFVDNEFQDKPDLAKMNADLYQQRQEEKDTYWRKGLELYSKINDLILQDL
;
A
#
# COMPACT_ATOMS: atom_id res chain seq x y z
N VAL A 1 14.04 -8.27 -1.25
CA VAL A 1 14.41 -7.50 -2.46
C VAL A 1 13.60 -6.22 -2.46
N PRO A 2 14.20 -5.06 -2.80
CA PRO A 2 13.48 -3.81 -2.99
C PRO A 2 12.35 -3.96 -4.01
N HIS A 3 11.13 -3.52 -3.67
CA HIS A 3 9.96 -3.57 -4.56
C HIS A 3 8.91 -2.53 -4.17
N GLN A 4 7.90 -2.41 -5.03
CA GLN A 4 6.61 -1.77 -4.76
C GLN A 4 5.52 -2.79 -5.02
N ASP A 5 4.41 -2.70 -4.29
CA ASP A 5 3.26 -3.58 -4.50
C ASP A 5 2.33 -3.00 -5.56
N CYS A 6 2.78 -2.87 -6.80
CA CYS A 6 2.08 -2.12 -7.87
C CYS A 6 0.64 -2.61 -8.18
N ASN A 7 0.25 -3.78 -7.68
CA ASN A 7 -1.10 -4.34 -7.84
C ASN A 7 -2.08 -3.91 -6.74
N ASN A 8 -1.61 -3.25 -5.68
CA ASN A 8 -2.45 -2.76 -4.60
C ASN A 8 -3.13 -1.44 -4.99
N LEU A 9 -4.19 -1.07 -4.26
CA LEU A 9 -4.86 0.20 -4.44
C LEU A 9 -3.92 1.33 -4.03
N ALA A 10 -3.64 2.26 -4.95
CA ALA A 10 -2.57 3.26 -4.82
C ALA A 10 -2.65 4.14 -3.56
N PHE A 11 -3.87 4.43 -3.11
CA PHE A 11 -4.15 5.28 -1.94
C PHE A 11 -4.66 4.47 -0.73
N SER A 12 -4.40 3.17 -0.69
CA SER A 12 -4.76 2.33 0.44
C SER A 12 -3.58 2.10 1.36
N TRP A 13 -3.85 2.09 2.67
CA TRP A 13 -2.91 1.59 3.66
C TRP A 13 -2.77 0.07 3.54
N CYS A 14 -1.54 -0.38 3.31
CA CYS A 14 -1.16 -1.76 3.53
C CYS A 14 -0.63 -1.88 4.96
N VAL A 15 -1.02 -2.95 5.65
CA VAL A 15 -0.58 -3.25 7.02
C VAL A 15 0.32 -4.46 6.97
N VAL A 16 1.53 -4.32 7.50
CA VAL A 16 2.46 -5.42 7.74
C VAL A 16 2.46 -5.68 9.25
N VAL A 17 2.24 -6.92 9.67
CA VAL A 17 2.44 -7.34 11.07
C VAL A 17 3.67 -8.23 11.12
N ALA A 18 4.68 -7.85 11.89
CA ALA A 18 5.86 -8.68 12.10
C ALA A 18 5.58 -9.75 13.15
N LEU A 19 5.98 -10.99 12.87
CA LEU A 19 5.88 -12.14 13.76
C LEU A 19 7.21 -12.90 13.79
N GLY A 20 7.36 -13.78 14.77
CA GLY A 20 8.53 -14.63 14.94
C GLY A 20 9.35 -14.24 16.17
N ASP A 21 10.57 -14.76 16.21
CA ASP A 21 11.55 -14.57 17.28
C ASP A 21 12.87 -14.15 16.64
N PHE A 22 13.17 -12.87 16.72
CA PHE A 22 14.38 -12.23 16.19
C PHE A 22 14.68 -10.95 16.97
N ASN A 23 15.96 -10.56 17.04
CA ASN A 23 16.36 -9.27 17.63
C ASN A 23 16.16 -8.13 16.59
N PRO A 24 15.21 -7.20 16.80
CA PRO A 24 14.93 -6.13 15.86
C PRO A 24 15.96 -5.00 15.84
N GLU A 25 16.98 -5.03 16.72
CA GLU A 25 18.13 -4.10 16.67
C GLU A 25 19.25 -4.63 15.75
N GLU A 26 19.23 -5.92 15.41
CA GLU A 26 20.30 -6.58 14.66
C GLU A 26 19.88 -7.02 13.25
N GLY A 27 18.58 -7.02 12.94
CA GLY A 27 18.04 -7.46 11.66
C GLY A 27 16.53 -7.31 11.54
N GLY A 28 15.98 -7.72 10.40
CA GLY A 28 14.53 -7.67 10.17
C GLY A 28 13.93 -6.27 10.00
N HIS A 29 14.78 -5.22 9.96
CA HIS A 29 14.37 -3.83 9.77
C HIS A 29 13.57 -3.63 8.49
N PHE A 30 12.68 -2.65 8.51
CA PHE A 30 11.91 -2.22 7.36
C PHE A 30 12.60 -1.02 6.68
N VAL A 31 12.90 -1.14 5.39
CA VAL A 31 13.62 -0.12 4.62
C VAL A 31 12.62 0.63 3.73
N LEU A 32 12.67 1.96 3.76
CA LEU A 32 11.90 2.86 2.90
C LEU A 32 12.89 3.67 2.05
N TYR A 33 13.15 3.20 0.83
CA TYR A 33 14.22 3.72 -0.02
C TYR A 33 13.98 5.17 -0.44
N ASP A 34 12.75 5.51 -0.85
CA ASP A 34 12.42 6.86 -1.32
C ASP A 34 12.51 7.92 -0.20
N LEU A 35 12.38 7.49 1.06
CA LEU A 35 12.48 8.37 2.22
C LEU A 35 13.91 8.39 2.81
N GLY A 36 14.78 7.47 2.40
CA GLY A 36 16.09 7.28 3.02
C GLY A 36 16.02 6.84 4.49
N ILE A 37 14.94 6.15 4.89
CA ILE A 37 14.69 5.75 6.28
C ILE A 37 14.80 4.23 6.41
N VAL A 38 15.41 3.79 7.51
CA VAL A 38 15.38 2.41 7.99
C VAL A 38 14.75 2.41 9.37
N VAL A 39 13.76 1.55 9.58
CA VAL A 39 12.99 1.47 10.83
C VAL A 39 13.18 0.09 11.43
N GLU A 40 13.56 0.02 12.70
CA GLU A 40 13.49 -1.23 13.47
C GLU A 40 12.04 -1.71 13.48
N PHE A 41 11.81 -2.98 13.18
CA PHE A 41 10.46 -3.51 13.04
C PHE A 41 10.26 -4.74 13.92
N PRO A 42 9.99 -4.54 15.23
CA PRO A 42 9.93 -5.62 16.21
C PRO A 42 8.82 -6.64 15.97
N PRO A 43 9.03 -7.93 16.33
CA PRO A 43 7.94 -8.90 16.40
C PRO A 43 6.78 -8.40 17.26
N GLY A 44 5.55 -8.67 16.84
CA GLY A 44 4.33 -8.23 17.52
C GLY A 44 3.89 -6.79 17.20
N THR A 45 4.64 -6.07 16.37
CA THR A 45 4.27 -4.70 15.93
C THR A 45 3.63 -4.71 14.55
N CYS A 46 2.95 -3.61 14.22
CA CYS A 46 2.39 -3.38 12.89
C CYS A 46 2.96 -2.11 12.26
N PHE A 47 3.10 -2.14 10.94
CA PHE A 47 3.60 -1.04 10.12
C PHE A 47 2.56 -0.73 9.04
N LEU A 48 2.09 0.53 8.99
CA LEU A 48 1.15 1.01 7.97
C LEU A 48 1.93 1.75 6.89
N ILE A 49 1.77 1.34 5.64
CA ILE A 49 2.51 1.88 4.50
C ILE A 49 1.65 2.02 3.25
N LEU A 50 1.93 3.05 2.45
CA LEU A 50 1.46 3.13 1.07
C LEU A 50 2.40 2.34 0.16
N SER A 51 2.26 1.01 0.16
CA SER A 51 3.24 0.10 -0.43
C SER A 51 3.33 0.16 -1.96
N VAL A 52 2.32 0.72 -2.63
CA VAL A 52 2.36 1.07 -4.06
C VAL A 52 3.31 2.24 -4.33
N CYS A 53 3.35 3.21 -3.40
CA CYS A 53 4.03 4.49 -3.61
C CYS A 53 5.51 4.44 -3.21
N LEU A 54 5.86 3.62 -2.20
CA LEU A 54 7.19 3.61 -1.61
C LEU A 54 7.94 2.33 -1.95
N TRP A 55 9.14 2.47 -2.52
CA TRP A 55 10.08 1.36 -2.63
C TRP A 55 10.49 0.90 -1.23
N HIS A 56 10.28 -0.38 -0.98
CA HIS A 56 10.53 -0.94 0.35
C HIS A 56 11.07 -2.37 0.31
N SER A 57 11.66 -2.78 1.43
CA SER A 57 12.08 -4.17 1.67
C SER A 57 12.30 -4.44 3.16
N ASN A 58 12.57 -5.70 3.48
CA ASN A 58 13.05 -6.10 4.80
C ASN A 58 14.53 -6.47 4.74
N ILE A 59 15.29 -6.05 5.74
CA ILE A 59 16.64 -6.55 5.98
C ILE A 59 16.55 -8.02 6.44
N PRO A 60 17.48 -8.91 6.04
CA PRO A 60 17.55 -10.25 6.59
C PRO A 60 17.63 -10.26 8.13
N ILE A 61 17.10 -11.30 8.74
CA ILE A 61 17.34 -11.64 10.14
C ILE A 61 18.61 -12.48 10.27
N TRP A 62 19.06 -12.74 11.51
CA TRP A 62 20.14 -13.68 11.75
C TRP A 62 19.77 -15.11 11.37
N LYS A 63 20.80 -15.91 11.05
CA LYS A 63 20.66 -17.26 10.50
C LYS A 63 19.81 -18.21 11.38
N ASN A 64 19.81 -18.02 12.69
CA ASN A 64 19.13 -18.90 13.64
C ASN A 64 17.80 -18.32 14.13
N ASP A 65 17.45 -17.11 13.69
CA ASP A 65 16.21 -16.44 14.07
C ASP A 65 15.05 -16.88 13.16
N THR A 66 13.83 -16.55 13.57
CA THR A 66 12.63 -16.83 12.79
C THR A 66 11.84 -15.56 12.54
N ARG A 67 11.31 -15.40 11.32
CA ARG A 67 10.42 -14.29 10.99
C ARG A 67 9.29 -14.76 10.10
N ALA A 68 8.09 -14.32 10.44
CA ALA A 68 6.88 -14.43 9.64
C ALA A 68 6.22 -13.05 9.56
N SER A 69 5.25 -12.91 8.67
CA SER A 69 4.46 -11.68 8.59
C SER A 69 3.03 -11.95 8.15
N ILE A 70 2.10 -11.16 8.69
CA ILE A 70 0.73 -11.08 8.17
C ILE A 70 0.60 -9.77 7.41
N MET A 71 0.03 -9.83 6.20
CA MET A 71 -0.15 -8.68 5.32
C MET A 71 -1.64 -8.44 5.09
N PHE A 72 -2.07 -7.21 5.31
CA PHE A 72 -3.40 -6.74 4.91
C PHE A 72 -3.23 -5.71 3.81
N TYR A 73 -3.88 -5.93 2.67
CA TYR A 73 -3.82 -5.05 1.51
C TYR A 73 -5.15 -5.08 0.76
N ALA A 74 -5.37 -4.04 -0.03
CA ALA A 74 -6.52 -3.95 -0.92
C ALA A 74 -6.02 -4.06 -2.37
N ALA A 75 -6.45 -5.09 -3.10
CA ALA A 75 -6.03 -5.29 -4.49
C ALA A 75 -6.68 -4.24 -5.42
N GLY A 76 -5.87 -3.42 -6.09
CA GLY A 76 -6.37 -2.30 -6.91
C GLY A 76 -7.22 -2.76 -8.09
N ASN A 77 -6.93 -3.94 -8.65
CA ASN A 77 -7.72 -4.50 -9.75
C ASN A 77 -9.17 -4.81 -9.37
N LEU A 78 -9.46 -5.10 -8.10
CA LEU A 78 -10.83 -5.35 -7.65
C LEU A 78 -11.67 -4.07 -7.69
N PHE A 79 -11.10 -2.94 -7.27
CA PHE A 79 -11.75 -1.63 -7.34
C PHE A 79 -11.98 -1.22 -8.79
N ARG A 80 -10.96 -1.40 -9.64
CA ARG A 80 -11.09 -1.14 -11.09
C ARG A 80 -12.18 -1.98 -11.74
N PHE A 81 -12.34 -3.24 -11.32
CA PHE A 81 -13.39 -4.12 -11.82
C PHE A 81 -14.79 -3.60 -11.44
N VAL A 82 -14.97 -3.17 -10.19
CA VAL A 82 -16.23 -2.56 -9.73
C VAL A 82 -16.50 -1.23 -10.47
N ASP A 83 -15.48 -0.37 -10.60
CA ASP A 83 -15.57 0.90 -11.34
C ASP A 83 -15.91 0.69 -12.83
N ASN A 84 -15.54 -0.47 -13.39
CA ASN A 84 -15.85 -0.87 -14.75
C ASN A 84 -17.18 -1.66 -14.87
N GLU A 85 -18.11 -1.49 -13.93
CA GLU A 85 -19.40 -2.20 -13.93
C GLU A 85 -19.25 -3.73 -13.96
N PHE A 86 -18.28 -4.25 -13.21
CA PHE A 86 -17.95 -5.68 -13.11
C PHE A 86 -17.48 -6.29 -14.43
N GLN A 87 -16.68 -5.52 -15.19
CA GLN A 87 -16.07 -5.96 -16.44
C GLN A 87 -14.56 -5.75 -16.41
N ASP A 88 -13.84 -6.64 -17.11
CA ASP A 88 -12.45 -6.39 -17.38
C ASP A 88 -12.29 -5.25 -18.43
N LYS A 89 -11.07 -4.75 -18.58
CA LYS A 89 -10.82 -3.60 -19.46
C LYS A 89 -11.16 -3.91 -20.94
N PRO A 90 -10.79 -5.07 -21.51
CA PRO A 90 -11.19 -5.46 -22.86
C PRO A 90 -12.70 -5.53 -23.08
N ASP A 91 -13.46 -6.07 -22.14
CA ASP A 91 -14.90 -6.22 -22.29
C ASP A 91 -15.61 -4.88 -22.13
N LEU A 92 -15.18 -4.04 -21.18
CA LEU A 92 -15.68 -2.67 -21.06
C LEU A 92 -15.50 -1.88 -22.36
N ALA A 93 -14.33 -1.99 -23.00
CA ALA A 93 -14.06 -1.29 -24.26
C ALA A 93 -15.02 -1.69 -25.40
N LYS A 94 -15.53 -2.94 -25.38
CA LYS A 94 -16.49 -3.44 -26.37
C LYS A 94 -17.94 -3.08 -26.00
N MET A 95 -18.28 -3.17 -24.71
CA MET A 95 -19.65 -3.02 -24.23
C MET A 95 -20.05 -1.55 -24.02
N ASN A 96 -19.13 -0.71 -23.58
CA ASN A 96 -19.39 0.70 -23.27
C ASN A 96 -18.14 1.56 -23.53
N ALA A 97 -18.00 2.02 -24.78
CA ALA A 97 -16.85 2.82 -25.23
C ALA A 97 -16.74 4.18 -24.51
N ASP A 98 -17.87 4.80 -24.19
CA ASP A 98 -17.91 6.10 -23.51
C ASP A 98 -17.37 5.96 -22.07
N LEU A 99 -17.85 4.96 -21.31
CA LEU A 99 -17.33 4.67 -19.98
C LEU A 99 -15.85 4.26 -20.04
N TYR A 100 -15.46 3.45 -21.02
CA TYR A 100 -14.05 3.10 -21.21
C TYR A 100 -13.16 4.34 -21.39
N GLN A 101 -13.59 5.28 -22.24
CA GLN A 101 -12.87 6.52 -22.50
C GLN A 101 -12.80 7.38 -21.24
N GLN A 102 -13.92 7.56 -20.52
CA GLN A 102 -13.94 8.25 -19.24
C GLN A 102 -12.93 7.64 -18.25
N ARG A 103 -12.89 6.30 -18.13
CA ARG A 103 -11.91 5.61 -17.28
C ARG A 103 -10.47 5.78 -17.74
N GLN A 104 -10.20 6.07 -19.02
CA GLN A 104 -8.84 6.37 -19.48
C GLN A 104 -8.44 7.79 -19.07
N GLU A 105 -9.34 8.76 -19.22
CA GLU A 105 -9.13 10.17 -18.84
C GLU A 105 -8.94 10.34 -17.33
N GLU A 106 -9.62 9.53 -16.52
CA GLU A 106 -9.50 9.57 -15.06
C GLU A 106 -8.16 9.05 -14.53
N LYS A 107 -7.39 8.27 -15.30
CA LYS A 107 -6.14 7.62 -14.81
C LYS A 107 -5.15 8.62 -14.24
N ASP A 108 -4.97 9.76 -14.91
CA ASP A 108 -3.97 10.76 -14.55
C ASP A 108 -4.39 11.61 -13.33
N THR A 109 -5.66 11.53 -12.95
CA THR A 109 -6.24 12.29 -11.84
C THR A 109 -6.67 11.42 -10.68
N TYR A 110 -6.73 10.09 -10.86
CA TYR A 110 -7.23 9.14 -9.86
C TYR A 110 -6.50 9.22 -8.51
N TRP A 111 -5.19 9.47 -8.54
CA TRP A 111 -4.40 9.65 -7.32
C TRP A 111 -4.87 10.83 -6.46
N ARG A 112 -5.39 11.91 -7.08
CA ARG A 112 -5.91 13.07 -6.34
C ARG A 112 -7.15 12.71 -5.55
N LYS A 113 -8.08 11.98 -6.17
CA LYS A 113 -9.27 11.43 -5.48
C LYS A 113 -8.84 10.57 -4.29
N GLY A 114 -7.78 9.78 -4.46
CA GLY A 114 -7.20 8.99 -3.38
C GLY A 114 -6.67 9.81 -2.22
N LEU A 115 -5.95 10.90 -2.49
CA LEU A 115 -5.42 11.79 -1.45
C LEU A 115 -6.51 12.48 -0.64
N GLU A 116 -7.65 12.78 -1.25
CA GLU A 116 -8.80 13.39 -0.56
C GLU A 116 -9.43 12.46 0.49
N LEU A 117 -9.16 11.16 0.43
CA LEU A 117 -9.65 10.18 1.42
C LEU A 117 -8.84 10.16 2.71
N TYR A 118 -7.65 10.78 2.74
CA TYR A 118 -6.84 10.84 3.95
C TYR A 118 -7.25 11.99 4.84
N SER A 119 -7.27 11.71 6.15
CA SER A 119 -7.38 12.76 7.16
C SER A 119 -6.20 13.72 7.05
N LYS A 120 -6.49 15.01 7.16
CA LYS A 120 -5.52 16.08 7.33
C LYS A 120 -5.21 16.22 8.82
N ILE A 121 -4.05 16.79 9.15
CA ILE A 121 -3.66 17.04 10.55
C ILE A 121 -4.75 17.84 11.28
N ASN A 122 -5.34 18.83 10.60
CA ASN A 122 -6.41 19.66 11.17
C ASN A 122 -7.72 18.90 11.43
N ASP A 123 -7.90 17.70 10.85
CA ASP A 123 -9.04 16.81 11.12
C ASP A 123 -8.81 15.99 12.41
N LEU A 124 -7.55 15.86 12.85
CA LEU A 124 -7.14 15.05 14.00
C LEU A 124 -6.90 15.88 15.27
N ILE A 125 -6.53 17.16 15.11
CA ILE A 125 -6.39 18.08 16.24
C ILE A 125 -7.77 18.65 16.55
N LEU A 126 -8.27 18.41 17.76
CA LEU A 126 -9.48 19.05 18.27
C LEU A 126 -9.27 20.58 18.19
N GLN A 127 -10.10 21.27 17.42
CA GLN A 127 -9.84 22.68 17.10
C GLN A 127 -10.04 23.64 18.29
N ASP A 128 -10.62 23.23 19.43
CA ASP A 128 -10.75 24.08 20.63
C ASP A 128 -10.94 23.23 21.90
N LEU A 129 -9.83 22.88 22.58
CA LEU A 129 -9.81 22.54 24.02
C LEU A 129 -8.87 23.51 24.74
#